data_AF-A0A520C2G2-F1
#
_entry.id   AF-A0A520C2G2-F1
#
_cell.length_a   1.000
_cell.length_b   1.000
_cell.length_c   1.000
_cell.angle_alpha   90.00
_cell.angle_beta   90.00
_cell.angle_gamma   90.00
#
_symmetry.space_group_name_H-M   'P 1'
#
loop_
_entity.id
_entity.type
_entity.pdbx_description
1 polymer ?
#
loop_
_entity_poly.entity_id
_entity_poly.type
_entity_poly.pdbx_seq_one_letter_code
_entity_poly.pdbx_strand_id
1 'polypeptide(L)'
;MKIVLLGSGNVATHLAKALKANGEDVLQIYSPNLVNARSLANQLSAEAVDDLSQINQDAELYIISVKDDVIGHVAASLADVNGLVVHTSGTTDIQVLASHIKQAGVFYPLQT
;
A
#
# COMPACT_ATOMS: atom_id res chain seq x y z
N MET A 1 -4.05 5.62 -12.93
CA MET A 1 -2.74 5.34 -12.30
C MET A 1 -2.68 3.89 -11.89
N LYS A 2 -1.48 3.32 -11.89
CA LYS A 2 -1.15 1.99 -11.36
C LYS A 2 -0.84 2.07 -9.88
N ILE A 3 -1.59 1.35 -9.06
CA ILE A 3 -1.52 1.45 -7.59
C ILE A 3 -1.28 0.08 -6.96
N VAL A 4 -0.36 0.02 -6.00
CA VAL A 4 -0.15 -1.13 -5.11
C VAL A 4 -0.58 -0.73 -3.70
N LEU A 5 -1.46 -1.53 -3.08
CA LEU A 5 -1.81 -1.36 -1.67
C LEU A 5 -1.08 -2.40 -0.82
N LEU A 6 -0.33 -1.92 0.18
CA LEU A 6 0.34 -2.75 1.16
C LEU A 6 -0.47 -2.74 2.45
N GLY A 7 -1.33 -3.74 2.61
CA GLY A 7 -2.29 -3.85 3.69
C GLY A 7 -3.65 -4.32 3.20
N SER A 8 -4.38 -5.01 4.08
CA SER A 8 -5.72 -5.54 3.80
C SER A 8 -6.71 -5.25 4.94
N GLY A 9 -6.42 -4.21 5.75
CA GLY A 9 -7.28 -3.77 6.85
C GLY A 9 -8.42 -2.86 6.39
N ASN A 10 -9.11 -2.23 7.34
CA ASN A 10 -10.25 -1.35 7.05
C ASN A 10 -9.86 -0.17 6.13
N VAL A 11 -8.82 0.58 6.50
CA VAL A 11 -8.33 1.73 5.71
C VAL A 11 -7.96 1.30 4.29
N ALA A 12 -7.13 0.26 4.15
CA ALA A 12 -6.74 -0.29 2.86
C ALA A 12 -7.95 -0.72 2.03
N THR A 13 -8.93 -1.38 2.65
CA THR A 13 -10.14 -1.87 1.98
C THR A 13 -10.99 -0.73 1.44
N HIS A 14 -11.27 0.29 2.26
CA HIS A 14 -12.06 1.45 1.84
C HIS A 14 -11.35 2.22 0.74
N LEU A 15 -10.05 2.45 0.90
CA LEU A 15 -9.26 3.19 -0.07
C LEU A 15 -9.15 2.45 -1.40
N ALA A 16 -8.85 1.15 -1.39
CA ALA A 16 -8.72 0.35 -2.60
C ALA A 16 -10.04 0.32 -3.40
N LYS A 17 -11.18 0.19 -2.71
CA LYS A 17 -12.51 0.26 -3.32
C LYS A 17 -12.81 1.64 -3.90
N ALA A 18 -12.50 2.71 -3.15
CA ALA A 18 -12.70 4.07 -3.61
C ALA A 18 -11.84 4.39 -4.84
N LEU A 19 -10.56 4.00 -4.84
CA LEU A 19 -9.65 4.17 -5.97
C LEU A 19 -10.17 3.43 -7.21
N LYS A 20 -10.55 2.16 -7.06
CA LYS A 20 -11.12 1.37 -8.17
C LYS A 20 -12.41 1.98 -8.71
N ALA A 21 -13.29 2.46 -7.83
CA ALA A 21 -14.53 3.13 -8.22
C ALA A 21 -14.29 4.44 -8.98
N ASN A 22 -13.15 5.09 -8.77
CA ASN A 22 -12.73 6.28 -9.51
C ASN A 22 -11.94 5.95 -10.80
N GLY A 23 -11.88 4.69 -11.21
CA GLY A 23 -11.22 4.26 -12.45
C GLY A 23 -9.71 4.05 -12.34
N GLU A 24 -9.15 4.07 -11.13
CA GLU A 24 -7.75 3.76 -10.91
C GLU A 24 -7.48 2.24 -11.01
N ASP A 25 -6.26 1.89 -11.42
CA ASP A 25 -5.84 0.51 -11.62
C ASP A 25 -5.10 -0.01 -10.39
N VAL A 26 -5.84 -0.65 -9.48
CA VAL A 26 -5.26 -1.35 -8.33
C VAL A 26 -4.67 -2.67 -8.83
N LEU A 27 -3.35 -2.70 -9.00
CA LEU A 27 -2.61 -3.83 -9.55
C LEU A 27 -2.50 -4.98 -8.54
N GLN A 28 -2.13 -4.65 -7.30
CA GLN A 28 -1.80 -5.63 -6.28
C GLN A 28 -2.29 -5.19 -4.89
N ILE A 29 -2.69 -6.19 -4.10
CA ILE A 29 -2.93 -6.10 -2.67
C ILE A 29 -1.94 -7.01 -1.95
N TYR A 30 -1.12 -6.44 -1.06
CA TYR A 30 -0.25 -7.19 -0.17
C TYR A 30 -0.86 -7.37 1.22
N SER A 31 -0.71 -8.56 1.81
CA SER A 31 -0.95 -8.80 3.23
C SER A 31 -0.18 -10.03 3.68
N PRO A 32 0.45 -10.05 4.88
CA PRO A 32 1.07 -11.25 5.42
C PRO A 32 0.06 -12.39 5.65
N ASN A 33 -1.25 -12.10 5.61
CA ASN A 33 -2.29 -13.10 5.52
C ASN A 33 -2.86 -13.11 4.09
N LEU A 34 -2.42 -14.09 3.29
CA LEU A 34 -2.83 -14.23 1.89
C LEU A 34 -4.35 -14.36 1.70
N VAL A 35 -5.08 -14.95 2.66
CA VAL A 35 -6.54 -15.06 2.60
C VAL A 35 -7.18 -13.67 2.62
N ASN A 36 -6.67 -12.77 3.46
CA ASN A 36 -7.14 -11.39 3.53
C ASN A 36 -6.79 -10.60 2.26
N ALA A 37 -5.55 -10.76 1.75
CA ALA A 37 -5.15 -10.14 0.48
C ALA A 37 -6.06 -10.57 -0.67
N ARG A 38 -6.29 -11.88 -0.82
CA ARG A 38 -7.19 -12.45 -1.84
C ARG A 38 -8.62 -11.95 -1.71
N SER A 39 -9.15 -11.88 -0.49
CA SER A 39 -10.50 -11.37 -0.25
C SER A 39 -10.71 -9.96 -0.82
N LEU A 40 -9.75 -9.06 -0.59
CA LEU A 40 -9.80 -7.70 -1.13
C LEU A 40 -9.49 -7.65 -2.62
N ALA A 41 -8.42 -8.32 -3.06
CA ALA A 41 -7.97 -8.30 -4.45
C ALA A 41 -9.03 -8.83 -5.43
N ASN A 42 -9.75 -9.90 -5.06
CA ASN A 42 -10.85 -10.46 -5.86
C ASN A 42 -11.97 -9.45 -6.12
N GLN A 43 -12.26 -8.55 -5.17
CA GLN A 43 -13.28 -7.51 -5.34
C GLN A 43 -12.86 -6.42 -6.33
N LEU A 44 -11.56 -6.33 -6.63
CA LEU A 44 -10.96 -5.25 -7.42
C LEU A 44 -10.36 -5.76 -8.75
N SER A 45 -10.40 -7.07 -8.98
CA SER A 45 -9.68 -7.75 -10.06
C SER A 45 -8.17 -7.46 -10.03
N ALA A 46 -7.61 -7.39 -8.82
CA ALA A 46 -6.19 -7.20 -8.56
C ALA A 46 -5.51 -8.54 -8.26
N GLU A 47 -4.18 -8.56 -8.29
CA GLU A 47 -3.38 -9.69 -7.79
C GLU A 47 -3.21 -9.60 -6.26
N ALA A 48 -3.16 -10.75 -5.59
CA ALA A 48 -2.92 -10.84 -4.15
C ALA A 48 -1.57 -11.50 -3.89
N VAL A 49 -0.74 -10.84 -3.09
CA VAL A 49 0.58 -11.34 -2.68
C VAL A 49 0.72 -11.29 -1.15
N ASP A 50 1.53 -12.19 -0.59
CA ASP A 50 1.84 -12.25 0.84
C ASP A 50 3.34 -12.15 1.15
N ASP A 51 4.16 -12.00 0.11
CA ASP A 51 5.59 -11.77 0.20
C ASP A 51 5.94 -10.41 -0.41
N LEU A 52 6.70 -9.60 0.33
CA LEU A 52 7.16 -8.28 -0.12
C LEU A 52 8.11 -8.36 -1.32
N SER A 53 8.76 -9.50 -1.54
CA SER A 53 9.60 -9.73 -2.72
C SER A 53 8.81 -9.84 -4.03
N GLN A 54 7.48 -10.05 -3.94
CA GLN A 54 6.58 -10.18 -5.09
C GLN A 54 5.89 -8.87 -5.47
N ILE A 55 6.20 -7.78 -4.77
CA ILE A 55 5.61 -6.47 -5.04
C ILE A 55 6.01 -5.98 -6.43
N ASN A 56 5.01 -5.58 -7.21
CA ASN A 56 5.18 -4.97 -8.51
C ASN A 56 5.97 -3.65 -8.38
N GLN A 57 7.11 -3.54 -9.08
CA GLN A 57 8.02 -2.39 -9.00
C GLN A 57 7.70 -1.25 -9.99
N ASP A 58 6.71 -1.45 -10.87
CA ASP A 58 6.33 -0.52 -11.94
C ASP A 58 5.05 0.28 -11.61
N ALA A 59 4.63 0.33 -10.34
CA ALA A 59 3.48 1.11 -9.92
C ALA A 59 3.85 2.58 -9.73
N GLU A 60 2.88 3.47 -9.94
CA GLU A 60 3.06 4.92 -9.80
C GLU A 60 2.84 5.36 -8.35
N LEU A 61 2.04 4.60 -7.60
CA LEU A 61 1.69 4.87 -6.21
C LEU A 61 1.68 3.57 -5.38
N TYR A 62 2.36 3.62 -4.24
CA TYR A 62 2.39 2.58 -3.22
C TYR A 62 1.78 3.12 -1.94
N ILE A 63 0.73 2.47 -1.44
CA ILE A 63 0.01 2.91 -0.25
C ILE A 63 0.17 1.89 0.87
N ILE A 64 0.99 2.24 1.86
CA ILE A 64 1.22 1.44 3.06
C ILE A 64 0.10 1.72 4.08
N SER A 65 -0.76 0.72 4.28
CA SER A 65 -1.89 0.72 5.22
C SER A 65 -1.82 -0.49 6.15
N VAL A 66 -0.66 -0.64 6.78
CA VAL A 66 -0.36 -1.63 7.83
C VAL A 66 -0.29 -0.93 9.20
N LYS A 67 -0.04 -1.70 10.26
CA LYS A 67 0.18 -1.13 11.60
C LYS A 67 1.45 -0.27 11.62
N ASP A 68 1.46 0.76 12.45
CA ASP A 68 2.53 1.76 12.55
C ASP A 68 3.93 1.14 12.77
N ASP A 69 4.01 0.12 13.62
CA ASP A 69 5.24 -0.61 13.94
C ASP A 69 5.79 -1.45 12.77
N VAL A 70 4.98 -1.69 11.74
CA VAL A 70 5.35 -2.47 10.55
C VAL A 70 5.72 -1.56 9.37
N ILE A 71 5.38 -0.27 9.38
CA ILE A 71 5.59 0.66 8.26
C ILE A 71 7.05 0.67 7.81
N GLY A 72 8.00 0.79 8.74
CA GLY A 72 9.43 0.85 8.39
C GLY A 72 9.97 -0.42 7.75
N HIS A 73 9.49 -1.59 8.19
CA HIS A 73 9.86 -2.87 7.58
C HIS A 73 9.37 -2.96 6.12
N VAL A 74 8.14 -2.56 5.87
CA VAL A 74 7.56 -2.53 4.52
C VAL A 74 8.23 -1.46 3.65
N ALA A 75 8.57 -0.31 4.22
CA ALA A 75 9.27 0.76 3.50
C ALA A 75 10.64 0.30 3.00
N ALA A 76 11.39 -0.46 3.82
CA ALA A 76 12.70 -0.96 3.45
C ALA A 76 12.66 -1.90 2.23
N SER A 77 11.58 -2.68 2.03
CA SER A 77 11.43 -3.54 0.84
C SER A 77 11.07 -2.77 -0.44
N LEU A 78 10.74 -1.48 -0.34
CA LEU A 78 10.36 -0.62 -1.45
C LEU A 78 11.49 0.36 -1.85
N ALA A 79 12.72 0.18 -1.37
CA ALA A 79 13.82 1.12 -1.59
C ALA A 79 14.13 1.37 -3.09
N ASP A 80 13.85 0.38 -3.95
CA ASP A 80 14.16 0.42 -5.38
C ASP A 80 13.00 0.91 -6.27
N VAL A 81 11.81 1.17 -5.69
CA VAL A 81 10.66 1.60 -6.51
C VAL A 81 10.81 3.07 -6.92
N ASN A 82 10.34 3.38 -8.13
CA ASN A 82 10.34 4.74 -8.64
C ASN A 82 9.06 5.52 -8.31
N GLY A 83 7.96 4.82 -8.02
CA GLY A 83 6.68 5.43 -7.68
C GLY A 83 6.67 6.19 -6.34
N LEU A 84 5.63 6.99 -6.13
CA LEU A 84 5.40 7.66 -4.85
C LEU A 84 5.01 6.61 -3.80
N VAL A 85 5.67 6.61 -2.63
CA VAL A 85 5.30 5.75 -1.50
C VAL A 85 4.72 6.60 -0.39
N VAL A 86 3.53 6.23 0.08
CA VAL A 86 2.87 6.91 1.19
C VAL A 86 2.43 5.92 2.26
N HIS A 87 2.38 6.34 3.52
CA HIS A 87 1.68 5.59 4.57
C HIS A 87 0.41 6.31 5.03
N THR A 88 -0.47 5.55 5.67
CA THR A 88 -1.77 6.06 6.16
C THR A 88 -1.84 6.29 7.66
N SER A 89 -0.76 6.09 8.42
CA SER A 89 -0.70 6.50 9.83
C SER A 89 -0.77 8.02 9.99
N GLY A 90 -1.56 8.48 10.96
CA GLY A 90 -1.62 9.89 11.37
C GLY A 90 -0.59 10.28 12.44
N THR A 91 0.15 9.31 12.97
CA THR A 91 1.10 9.50 14.08
C THR A 91 2.52 9.09 13.75
N THR A 92 2.73 8.26 12.73
CA THR A 92 4.07 7.88 12.27
C THR A 92 4.71 9.02 11.48
N ASP A 93 5.98 9.31 11.80
CA ASP A 93 6.77 10.33 11.10
C ASP A 93 7.15 9.85 9.68
N ILE A 94 7.06 10.75 8.71
CA ILE A 94 7.44 10.53 7.31
C ILE A 94 8.89 10.06 7.15
N GLN A 95 9.79 10.36 8.11
CA GLN A 95 11.18 9.90 8.10
C GLN A 95 11.32 8.38 8.01
N VAL A 96 10.31 7.62 8.46
CA VAL A 96 10.28 6.16 8.32
C VAL A 96 10.32 5.71 6.85
N LEU A 97 9.79 6.53 5.94
CA LEU A 97 9.84 6.30 4.48
C LEU A 97 11.04 6.99 3.85
N ALA A 98 11.26 8.27 4.19
CA ALA A 98 12.28 9.10 3.56
C ALA A 98 13.73 8.59 3.77
N SER A 99 13.94 7.72 4.76
CA SER A 99 15.21 7.02 4.98
C SER A 99 15.55 6.00 3.88
N HIS A 100 14.56 5.54 3.12
CA HIS A 100 14.70 4.47 2.13
C HIS A 100 14.22 4.88 0.72
N ILE A 101 13.26 5.80 0.65
CA ILE A 101 12.50 6.09 -0.56
C ILE A 101 12.69 7.55 -0.97
N LYS A 102 12.95 7.78 -2.26
CA LYS A 102 13.15 9.13 -2.81
C LYS A 102 11.86 9.96 -2.84
N GLN A 103 10.74 9.34 -3.23
CA GLN A 103 9.44 9.98 -3.33
C GLN A 103 8.55 9.45 -2.20
N ALA A 104 8.56 10.13 -1.05
CA ALA A 104 7.85 9.73 0.15
C ALA A 104 6.77 10.75 0.54
N GLY A 105 5.68 10.27 1.14
CA GLY A 105 4.60 11.13 1.64
C GLY A 105 3.80 10.48 2.76
N VAL A 106 2.91 11.27 3.35
CA VAL A 106 1.86 10.78 4.27
C VAL A 106 0.52 11.05 3.63
N PHE A 107 -0.29 10.00 3.48
CA PHE A 107 -1.66 10.10 3.01
C PHE A 107 -2.57 9.63 4.14
N TYR A 108 -3.00 10.54 5.00
CA TYR A 108 -3.83 10.23 6.16
C TYR A 108 -5.32 10.44 5.82
N PRO A 109 -6.07 9.40 5.39
CA PRO A 109 -7.51 9.52 5.22
C PRO A 109 -8.17 9.59 6.60
N LEU A 110 -8.67 10.76 6.97
CA LEU A 110 -9.54 10.94 8.13
C LEU A 110 -10.80 10.08 7.94
N GLN A 111 -10.75 8.86 8.49
CA GLN A 111 -11.87 7.93 8.50
C GLN A 111 -12.68 8.17 9.78
N THR A 112 -13.94 8.57 9.62
CA THR A 112 -14.98 8.47 10.65
C THR A 112 -15.66 7.12 10.60
#